data_AF-A0A644WVH3-F1
#
_entry.id   AF-A0A644WVH3-F1
#
_cell.length_a   1.000
_cell.length_b   1.000
_cell.length_c   1.000
_cell.angle_alpha   90.00
_cell.angle_beta   90.00
_cell.angle_gamma   90.00
#
_symmetry.space_group_name_H-M   'P 1'
#
loop_
_entity.id
_entity.type
_entity.pdbx_description
1 polymer ?
#
loop_
_entity_poly.entity_id
_entity_poly.type
_entity_poly.pdbx_seq_one_letter_code
_entity_poly.pdbx_strand_id
1 'polypeptide(L)'
;MVVDCTGCIYWRHVGFGCMACHWALDNPPFCRLASAENCTYKITKKEMNEQLNKINNEKALQLYREGKNDPEIALVFGVTNSAVSRWRRVRSLQANIPLEKKRTRSRVTSQGNITPPPPPETVQDLPQNIDMDPIIFAAFKMAEKIADSEGIEVPQKWRKLMDAVQQHVSRLEEYIEMGDEEKACATTLAALAAVGEINEKKA
;
A
#
# COMPACT_ATOMS: atom_id res chain seq x y z
N MET A 1 12.89 5.50 -4.32
CA MET A 1 12.52 6.50 -3.29
C MET A 1 11.18 7.09 -3.68
N VAL A 2 10.13 6.86 -2.88
CA VAL A 2 8.82 7.51 -3.09
C VAL A 2 8.97 8.93 -2.57
N VAL A 3 8.90 9.92 -3.48
CA VAL A 3 9.03 11.33 -3.10
C VAL A 3 7.73 11.75 -2.43
N ASP A 4 7.81 12.16 -1.16
CA ASP A 4 6.66 12.63 -0.40
C ASP A 4 6.02 13.84 -1.09
N CYS A 5 4.83 13.65 -1.65
CA CYS A 5 4.08 14.72 -2.33
C CYS A 5 3.49 15.72 -1.32
N THR A 6 4.33 16.54 -0.70
CA THR A 6 3.93 17.53 0.32
C THR A 6 2.78 18.42 -0.17
N GLY A 7 1.58 18.21 0.41
CA GLY A 7 0.42 19.09 0.22
C GLY A 7 -0.74 18.60 -0.64
N CYS A 8 -0.79 17.32 -1.06
CA CYS A 8 -2.03 16.82 -1.67
C CYS A 8 -3.16 16.71 -0.61
N ILE A 9 -4.41 16.98 -0.98
CA ILE A 9 -5.57 16.85 -0.08
C ILE A 9 -6.06 15.41 0.08
N TYR A 10 -5.62 14.51 -0.78
CA TYR A 10 -6.06 13.13 -0.86
C TYR A 10 -5.03 12.16 -0.25
N TRP A 11 -4.45 12.46 0.90
CA TRP A 11 -3.46 11.56 1.52
C TRP A 11 -4.13 10.40 2.25
N ARG A 12 -3.74 9.16 1.92
CA ARG A 12 -4.11 7.96 2.68
C ARG A 12 -2.86 7.14 2.97
N HIS A 13 -2.82 6.54 4.16
CA HIS A 13 -1.83 5.52 4.51
C HIS A 13 -2.08 4.27 3.67
N VAL A 14 -1.04 3.77 2.99
CA VAL A 14 -1.10 2.56 2.15
C VAL A 14 -0.32 1.38 2.75
N GLY A 15 -0.15 1.35 4.08
CA GLY A 15 0.67 0.33 4.77
C GLY A 15 2.12 0.78 4.98
N PHE A 16 2.93 0.01 5.71
CA PHE A 16 4.39 0.19 5.90
C PHE A 16 4.94 1.63 6.10
N GLY A 17 4.17 2.52 6.72
CA GLY A 17 4.58 3.92 6.90
C GLY A 17 4.58 4.76 5.62
N CYS A 18 4.20 4.21 4.47
CA CYS A 18 4.06 4.96 3.23
C CYS A 18 2.67 5.59 3.11
N MET A 19 2.67 6.77 2.49
CA MET A 19 1.50 7.57 2.22
C MET A 19 1.38 7.76 0.70
N ALA A 20 0.17 7.64 0.18
CA ALA A 20 -0.10 7.83 -1.23
C ALA A 20 -1.29 8.77 -1.45
N CYS A 21 -1.30 9.39 -2.62
CA CYS A 21 -2.45 10.15 -3.12
C CYS A 21 -3.58 9.19 -3.52
N HIS A 22 -4.77 9.32 -2.92
CA HIS A 22 -5.95 8.49 -3.18
C HIS A 22 -6.33 8.49 -4.66
N TRP A 23 -6.35 9.67 -5.29
CA TRP A 23 -6.66 9.79 -6.71
C TRP A 23 -5.68 9.00 -7.60
N ALA A 24 -4.40 8.95 -7.21
CA ALA A 24 -3.38 8.16 -7.90
C ALA A 24 -3.57 6.65 -7.73
N LEU A 25 -4.18 6.20 -6.61
CA LEU A 25 -4.52 4.80 -6.38
C LEU A 25 -5.74 4.38 -7.20
N ASP A 26 -6.72 5.27 -7.35
CA ASP A 26 -7.98 4.97 -8.05
C ASP A 26 -7.90 5.17 -9.58
N ASN A 27 -6.86 5.85 -10.09
CA ASN A 27 -6.71 6.18 -11.52
C ASN A 27 -5.27 5.92 -12.03
N PRO A 28 -4.82 4.66 -12.14
CA PRO A 28 -3.56 4.35 -12.82
C PRO A 28 -3.63 4.77 -14.31
N PRO A 29 -2.54 5.29 -14.92
CA PRO A 29 -1.14 5.35 -14.46
C PRO A 29 -0.61 6.76 -14.07
N PHE A 30 -1.48 7.73 -13.75
CA PHE A 30 -1.14 9.16 -13.79
C PHE A 30 -0.74 9.82 -12.46
N CYS A 31 0.20 9.24 -11.71
CA CYS A 31 0.98 10.07 -10.77
C CYS A 31 2.47 9.81 -10.94
N ARG A 32 2.98 10.10 -12.14
CA ARG A 32 4.42 10.09 -12.47
C ARG A 32 5.15 11.38 -12.07
N LEU A 33 4.49 12.32 -11.41
CA LEU A 33 5.13 13.58 -11.04
C LEU A 33 6.05 13.34 -9.84
N ALA A 34 7.33 13.13 -10.17
CA ALA A 34 8.44 12.90 -9.26
C ALA A 34 8.70 14.05 -8.25
N SER A 35 7.94 15.13 -8.32
CA SER A 35 7.85 16.12 -7.25
C SER A 35 6.45 16.73 -7.27
N ALA A 36 5.96 17.12 -6.10
CA ALA A 36 4.70 17.83 -5.90
C ALA A 36 4.65 19.22 -6.58
N GLU A 37 5.59 19.57 -7.47
CA GLU A 37 5.68 20.91 -8.05
C GLU A 37 4.61 21.15 -9.13
N ASN A 38 4.22 20.11 -9.87
CA ASN A 38 3.25 20.22 -10.97
C ASN A 38 1.95 19.43 -10.74
N CYS A 39 1.66 19.03 -9.50
CA CYS A 39 0.41 18.33 -9.21
C CYS A 39 -0.77 19.30 -9.41
N THR A 40 -1.59 19.04 -10.44
CA THR A 40 -2.80 19.81 -10.77
C THR A 40 -3.81 19.86 -9.62
N TYR A 41 -3.73 18.90 -8.69
CA TYR A 41 -4.59 18.80 -7.52
C TYR A 41 -3.94 19.31 -6.23
N LYS A 42 -2.78 19.95 -6.30
CA LYS A 42 -2.16 20.61 -5.16
C LYS A 42 -2.91 21.89 -4.85
N ILE A 43 -3.67 21.87 -3.77
CA ILE A 43 -4.27 23.10 -3.25
C ILE A 43 -3.14 24.02 -2.81
N THR A 44 -3.03 25.17 -3.45
CA THR A 44 -2.09 26.23 -3.09
C THR A 44 -2.41 26.77 -1.69
N LYS A 45 -1.43 27.38 -1.02
CA LYS A 45 -1.68 28.04 0.28
C LYS A 45 -2.78 29.10 0.19
N LYS A 46 -2.89 29.75 -0.98
CA LYS A 46 -3.94 30.72 -1.30
C LYS A 46 -5.32 30.06 -1.32
N GLU A 47 -5.52 29.01 -2.11
CA GLU A 47 -6.80 28.29 -2.18
C GLU A 47 -7.21 27.66 -0.85
N MET A 48 -6.25 27.15 -0.07
CA MET A 48 -6.53 26.65 1.28
C MET A 48 -7.04 27.78 2.20
N ASN A 49 -6.46 28.98 2.12
CA ASN A 49 -6.95 30.14 2.87
C ASN A 49 -8.32 30.60 2.37
N GLU A 50 -8.58 30.54 1.06
CA GLU A 50 -9.91 30.82 0.50
C GLU A 50 -10.96 29.84 1.05
N GLN A 51 -10.63 28.55 1.16
CA GLN A 51 -11.53 27.59 1.82
C GLN A 51 -11.77 27.93 3.30
N LEU A 52 -10.74 28.35 4.05
CA LEU A 52 -10.91 28.76 5.45
C LEU A 52 -11.80 30.00 5.57
N ASN A 53 -11.67 30.95 4.63
CA ASN A 53 -12.47 32.18 4.62
C ASN A 53 -13.95 31.92 4.31
N LYS A 54 -14.29 30.82 3.62
CA LYS A 54 -15.68 30.39 3.41
C LYS A 54 -16.37 29.93 4.69
N ILE A 55 -15.60 29.54 5.71
CA ILE A 55 -16.15 29.05 6.98
C ILE A 55 -16.61 30.26 7.82
N ASN A 56 -17.92 30.48 7.89
CA ASN A 56 -18.49 31.44 8.83
C ASN A 56 -18.29 30.93 10.26
N ASN A 57 -17.51 31.66 11.05
CA ASN A 57 -17.05 31.24 12.38
C ASN A 57 -18.19 31.00 13.37
N GLU A 58 -19.22 31.84 13.35
CA GLU A 58 -20.36 31.76 14.28
C GLU A 58 -21.19 30.52 13.98
N LYS A 59 -21.54 30.33 12.70
CA LYS A 59 -22.30 29.17 12.24
C LYS A 59 -21.53 27.87 12.42
N ALA A 60 -20.22 27.86 12.17
CA ALA A 60 -19.39 26.68 12.37
C ALA A 60 -19.29 26.30 13.86
N LEU A 61 -19.19 27.30 14.75
CA LEU A 61 -19.20 27.07 16.20
C LEU A 61 -20.55 26.58 16.70
N GLN A 62 -21.65 27.08 16.13
CA GLN A 62 -22.99 26.57 16.42
C GLN A 62 -23.13 25.09 16.05
N LEU A 63 -22.80 24.71 14.81
CA LEU A 63 -22.85 23.30 14.36
C LEU A 63 -21.97 22.40 15.22
N TYR A 64 -20.79 22.87 15.62
CA TYR A 64 -19.92 22.14 16.52
C TYR A 64 -20.57 21.90 17.90
N ARG A 65 -21.21 22.92 18.49
CA ARG A 65 -21.95 22.81 19.76
C ARG A 65 -23.16 21.89 19.65
N GLU A 66 -23.80 21.82 18.49
CA GLU A 66 -24.90 20.89 18.18
C GLU A 66 -24.45 19.43 18.06
N GLY A 67 -23.15 19.15 18.14
CA GLY A 67 -22.66 17.78 18.08
C GLY A 67 -22.19 17.32 16.71
N LYS A 68 -22.10 18.22 15.72
CA LYS A 68 -21.66 17.86 14.36
C LYS A 68 -20.16 17.56 14.31
N ASN A 69 -19.78 16.57 13.51
CA ASN A 69 -18.39 16.19 13.27
C ASN A 69 -17.74 17.00 12.13
N ASP A 70 -16.40 16.96 12.03
CA ASP A 70 -15.64 17.72 11.03
C ASP A 70 -16.16 17.49 9.57
N PRO A 71 -16.45 16.25 9.12
CA PRO A 71 -17.08 15.99 7.81
C PRO A 71 -18.46 16.61 7.60
N GLU A 72 -19.34 16.57 8.60
CA GLU A 72 -20.67 17.17 8.48
C GLU A 72 -20.58 18.69 8.36
N ILE A 73 -19.71 19.32 9.15
CA ILE A 73 -19.46 20.76 9.08
C ILE A 73 -18.88 21.10 7.70
N ALA A 74 -17.94 20.29 7.18
CA ALA A 74 -17.33 20.50 5.87
C ALA A 74 -18.37 20.46 4.74
N LEU A 75 -19.33 19.54 4.81
CA LEU A 75 -20.43 19.43 3.86
C LEU A 75 -21.32 20.68 3.85
N VAL A 76 -21.63 21.25 5.02
CA VAL A 76 -22.47 22.45 5.13
C VAL A 76 -21.81 23.69 4.51
N PHE A 77 -20.49 23.81 4.61
CA PHE A 77 -19.74 24.96 4.04
C PHE A 77 -19.18 24.72 2.63
N GLY A 78 -19.27 23.50 2.10
CA GLY A 78 -18.66 23.14 0.81
C GLY A 78 -17.13 23.28 0.82
N VAL A 79 -16.49 22.89 1.92
CA VAL A 79 -15.03 22.95 2.11
C VAL A 79 -14.45 21.57 2.37
N THR A 80 -13.12 21.43 2.36
CA THR A 80 -12.47 20.16 2.69
C THR A 80 -12.50 19.87 4.21
N ASN A 81 -12.50 18.59 4.59
CA ASN A 81 -12.37 18.16 6.00
C ASN A 81 -11.12 18.75 6.67
N SER A 82 -10.02 18.87 5.91
CA SER A 82 -8.76 19.46 6.38
C SER A 82 -8.91 20.93 6.76
N ALA A 83 -9.73 21.70 6.02
CA ALA A 83 -10.01 23.09 6.33
C ALA A 83 -10.76 23.21 7.67
N VAL A 84 -11.80 22.41 7.89
CA VAL A 84 -12.55 22.38 9.17
C VAL A 84 -11.65 21.92 10.33
N SER A 85 -10.87 20.86 10.15
CA SER A 85 -9.91 20.39 11.15
C SER A 85 -8.88 21.46 11.53
N ARG A 86 -8.40 22.23 10.56
CA ARG A 86 -7.51 23.37 10.82
C ARG A 86 -8.24 24.50 11.55
N TRP A 87 -9.43 24.89 11.09
CA TRP A 87 -10.28 25.88 11.75
C TRP A 87 -10.53 25.56 13.22
N ARG A 88 -10.79 24.27 13.50
CA ARG A 88 -11.01 23.71 14.84
C ARG A 88 -9.76 23.77 15.72
N ARG A 89 -8.61 23.35 15.18
CA ARG A 89 -7.31 23.37 15.89
C ARG A 89 -6.83 24.77 16.25
N VAL A 90 -7.01 25.74 15.37
CA VAL A 90 -6.67 27.16 15.65
C VAL A 90 -7.47 27.72 16.84
N ARG A 91 -8.62 27.11 17.14
CA ARG A 91 -9.50 27.48 18.27
C ARG A 91 -9.39 26.53 19.46
N SER A 92 -8.42 25.63 19.46
CA SER A 92 -8.21 24.64 20.54
C SER A 92 -9.44 23.77 20.84
N LEU A 93 -10.30 23.52 19.84
CA LEU A 93 -11.48 22.67 19.97
C LEU A 93 -11.11 21.19 19.74
N GLN A 94 -11.65 20.28 20.54
CA GLN A 94 -11.44 18.84 20.38
C GLN A 94 -12.25 18.27 19.20
N ALA A 95 -11.82 17.15 18.63
CA ALA A 95 -12.58 16.54 17.53
C ALA A 95 -13.87 15.92 18.06
N ASN A 96 -15.00 16.27 17.46
CA ASN A 96 -16.29 15.67 17.81
C ASN A 96 -16.46 14.34 17.06
N ILE A 97 -15.83 13.30 17.59
CA ILE A 97 -15.86 11.96 17.01
C ILE A 97 -16.83 11.12 17.86
N PRO A 98 -17.92 10.59 17.28
CA PRO A 98 -18.81 9.66 17.98
C PRO A 98 -17.99 8.53 18.60
N LEU A 99 -18.22 8.25 19.89
CA LEU A 99 -17.43 7.26 20.64
C LEU A 99 -17.42 5.89 19.96
N GLU A 100 -18.52 5.51 19.32
CA GLU A 100 -18.65 4.26 18.58
C GLU A 100 -17.72 4.16 17.35
N LYS A 101 -17.30 5.30 16.80
CA LYS A 101 -16.33 5.39 15.69
C LYS A 101 -14.92 5.69 16.14
N LYS A 102 -14.66 5.86 17.44
CA LYS A 102 -13.31 5.65 17.97
C LYS A 102 -13.06 4.15 17.88
N ARG A 103 -12.84 3.65 16.65
CA ARG A 103 -12.22 2.34 16.40
C ARG A 103 -11.10 2.30 17.40
N THR A 104 -11.19 1.38 18.34
CA THR A 104 -10.12 1.02 19.23
C THR A 104 -8.93 0.75 18.33
N ARG A 105 -8.12 1.79 18.08
CA ARG A 105 -6.73 1.64 17.72
C ARG A 105 -5.98 1.13 18.96
N SER A 106 -6.57 0.20 19.71
CA SER A 106 -5.83 -0.96 20.15
C SER A 106 -5.14 -1.40 18.89
N ARG A 107 -3.86 -1.04 18.80
CA ARG A 107 -2.92 -1.58 17.84
C ARG A 107 -3.22 -3.08 17.90
N VAL A 108 -3.98 -3.58 16.93
CA VAL A 108 -3.96 -4.99 16.62
C VAL A 108 -2.54 -5.15 16.09
N THR A 109 -1.60 -5.32 17.02
CA THR A 109 -0.54 -6.28 16.82
C THR A 109 -1.30 -7.53 16.41
N SER A 110 -1.31 -7.79 15.12
CA SER A 110 -1.74 -9.04 14.52
C SER A 110 -0.79 -10.14 15.00
N GLN A 111 -0.90 -10.46 16.30
CA GLN A 111 -0.50 -11.69 16.95
C GLN A 111 -1.75 -12.41 17.48
N GLY A 112 -2.94 -12.03 17.02
CA GLY A 112 -4.10 -12.91 17.12
C GLY A 112 -3.89 -14.03 16.10
N ASN A 113 -3.82 -15.27 16.57
CA ASN A 113 -3.86 -16.48 15.77
C ASN A 113 -4.98 -16.37 14.72
N ILE A 114 -4.61 -15.96 13.51
CA ILE A 114 -5.32 -16.38 12.33
C ILE A 114 -4.98 -17.86 12.27
N THR A 115 -5.89 -18.74 12.67
CA THR A 115 -5.77 -20.13 12.23
C THR A 115 -5.61 -20.04 10.72
N PRO A 116 -4.50 -20.53 10.15
CA PRO A 116 -4.35 -20.55 8.71
C PRO A 116 -5.63 -21.17 8.15
N PRO A 117 -6.18 -20.62 7.03
CA PRO A 117 -7.27 -21.31 6.36
C PRO A 117 -6.85 -22.77 6.22
N PRO A 118 -7.75 -23.73 6.51
CA PRO A 118 -7.42 -25.14 6.36
C PRO A 118 -6.77 -25.32 4.99
N PRO A 119 -5.64 -26.05 4.92
CA PRO A 119 -5.01 -26.31 3.64
C PRO A 119 -6.08 -26.85 2.68
N PRO A 120 -6.17 -26.35 1.44
CA PRO A 120 -7.17 -26.83 0.50
C PRO A 120 -7.08 -28.36 0.44
N GLU A 121 -8.17 -29.04 0.82
CA GLU A 121 -8.21 -30.50 0.92
C GLU A 121 -8.05 -31.18 -0.46
N THR A 122 -8.18 -30.40 -1.53
CA THR A 122 -8.07 -30.83 -2.91
C THR A 122 -7.34 -29.80 -3.78
N VAL A 123 -6.45 -30.29 -4.65
CA VAL A 123 -5.68 -29.49 -5.66
C VAL A 123 -6.60 -28.64 -6.56
N GLN A 124 -7.88 -28.99 -6.64
CA GLN A 124 -8.91 -28.34 -7.46
C GLN A 124 -9.34 -26.95 -6.94
N ASP A 125 -9.04 -26.61 -5.68
CA ASP A 125 -9.43 -25.34 -5.06
C ASP A 125 -8.34 -24.26 -5.10
N LEU A 126 -7.15 -24.59 -5.62
CA LEU A 126 -6.12 -23.59 -5.90
C LEU A 126 -6.51 -22.83 -7.18
N PRO A 127 -6.36 -21.50 -7.22
CA PRO A 127 -6.54 -20.75 -8.45
C PRO A 127 -5.60 -21.34 -9.51
N GLN A 128 -6.17 -21.96 -10.55
CA GLN A 128 -5.44 -22.64 -11.63
C GLN A 128 -4.61 -21.70 -12.52
N ASN A 129 -4.45 -20.45 -12.10
CA ASN A 129 -3.73 -19.44 -12.83
C ASN A 129 -3.05 -18.49 -11.83
N ILE A 130 -2.05 -19.02 -11.11
CA ILE A 130 -1.01 -18.15 -10.57
C ILE A 130 -0.07 -17.89 -11.74
N ASP A 131 -0.45 -16.93 -12.58
CA ASP A 131 0.44 -16.37 -13.58
C ASP A 131 1.61 -15.77 -12.78
N MET A 132 2.75 -16.47 -12.77
CA MET A 132 3.98 -15.98 -12.15
C MET A 132 4.34 -14.70 -12.87
N ASP A 133 3.97 -13.57 -12.26
CA ASP A 133 3.97 -12.27 -12.90
C ASP A 133 5.31 -12.05 -13.62
N PRO A 134 5.33 -11.98 -14.97
CA PRO A 134 6.54 -11.74 -15.75
C PRO A 134 7.31 -10.50 -15.25
N ILE A 135 6.61 -9.59 -14.56
CA ILE A 135 7.17 -8.42 -13.90
C ILE A 135 8.15 -8.79 -12.79
N ILE A 136 7.89 -9.83 -11.98
CA ILE A 136 8.80 -10.23 -10.90
C ILE A 136 10.12 -10.76 -11.47
N PHE A 137 10.05 -11.65 -12.46
CA PHE A 137 11.24 -12.18 -13.12
C PHE A 137 12.02 -11.09 -13.88
N ALA A 138 11.31 -10.20 -14.58
CA ALA A 138 11.91 -9.05 -15.25
C ALA A 138 12.58 -8.08 -14.26
N ALA A 139 11.95 -7.81 -13.11
CA ALA A 139 12.52 -6.96 -12.06
C ALA A 139 13.81 -7.55 -11.50
N PHE A 140 13.88 -8.87 -11.32
CA PHE A 140 15.11 -9.55 -10.88
C PHE A 140 16.21 -9.49 -11.93
N LYS A 141 15.90 -9.74 -13.21
CA LYS A 141 16.88 -9.62 -14.30
C LYS A 141 17.36 -8.19 -14.53
N MET A 142 16.52 -7.19 -14.27
CA MET A 142 16.95 -5.79 -14.27
C MET A 142 17.89 -5.50 -13.11
N ALA A 143 17.61 -6.00 -11.89
CA ALA A 143 18.47 -5.81 -10.73
C ALA A 143 19.87 -6.43 -10.92
N GLU A 144 19.96 -7.60 -11.56
CA GLU A 144 21.22 -8.26 -11.92
C GLU A 144 22.06 -7.39 -12.88
N LYS A 145 21.44 -6.90 -13.96
CA LYS A 145 22.11 -6.00 -14.92
C LYS A 145 22.58 -4.69 -14.30
N ILE A 146 21.80 -4.14 -13.37
CA ILE A 146 22.18 -2.91 -12.65
C ILE A 146 23.38 -3.19 -11.75
N ALA A 147 23.33 -4.28 -10.96
CA ALA A 147 24.43 -4.65 -10.07
C ALA A 147 25.75 -4.88 -10.84
N ASP A 148 25.69 -5.55 -12.00
CA ASP A 148 26.84 -5.75 -12.87
C ASP A 148 27.36 -4.43 -13.46
N SER A 149 26.46 -3.53 -13.87
CA SER A 149 26.84 -2.23 -14.43
C SER A 149 27.44 -1.26 -13.40
N GLU A 150 27.05 -1.39 -12.14
CA GLU A 150 27.51 -0.54 -11.03
C GLU A 150 28.66 -1.18 -10.23
N GLY A 151 29.10 -2.39 -10.58
CA GLY A 151 30.14 -3.12 -9.84
C GLY A 151 29.74 -3.46 -8.40
N ILE A 152 28.43 -3.56 -8.13
CA ILE A 152 27.92 -3.89 -6.80
C ILE A 152 28.06 -5.40 -6.60
N GLU A 153 28.86 -5.80 -5.61
CA GLU A 153 28.96 -7.22 -5.24
C GLU A 153 27.62 -7.74 -4.69
N VAL A 154 26.92 -8.53 -5.50
CA VAL A 154 25.77 -9.30 -5.05
C VAL A 154 26.24 -10.31 -4.00
N PRO A 155 25.72 -10.26 -2.75
CA PRO A 155 26.16 -11.17 -1.70
C PRO A 155 26.01 -12.63 -2.14
N GLN A 156 26.99 -13.47 -1.83
CA GLN A 156 27.02 -14.88 -2.28
C GLN A 156 25.75 -15.67 -1.93
N LYS A 157 25.09 -15.32 -0.81
CA LYS A 157 23.80 -15.89 -0.41
C LYS A 157 22.69 -15.63 -1.44
N TRP A 158 22.67 -14.44 -2.05
CA TRP A 158 21.69 -14.09 -3.08
C TRP A 158 21.96 -14.82 -4.39
N ARG A 159 23.23 -14.99 -4.78
CA ARG A 159 23.58 -15.80 -5.97
C ARG A 159 23.07 -17.23 -5.85
N LYS A 160 23.32 -17.88 -4.70
CA LYS A 160 22.80 -19.23 -4.43
C LYS A 160 21.28 -19.32 -4.48
N LEU A 161 20.58 -18.28 -4.02
CA LEU A 161 19.12 -18.22 -4.11
C LEU A 161 18.66 -18.08 -5.57
N MET A 162 19.32 -17.24 -6.36
CA MET A 162 19.00 -17.05 -7.78
C MET A 162 19.26 -18.32 -8.59
N ASP A 163 20.37 -19.01 -8.34
CA ASP A 163 20.70 -20.27 -9.00
C ASP A 163 19.63 -21.33 -8.69
N ALA A 164 19.17 -21.40 -7.43
CA ALA A 164 18.10 -22.31 -7.02
C ALA A 164 16.76 -21.96 -7.71
N VAL A 165 16.38 -20.68 -7.76
CA VAL A 165 15.17 -20.23 -8.46
C VAL A 165 15.25 -20.56 -9.95
N GLN A 166 16.40 -20.31 -10.59
CA GLN A 166 16.61 -20.60 -12.00
C GLN A 166 16.50 -22.10 -12.29
N GLN A 167 17.10 -22.95 -11.44
CA GLN A 167 16.99 -24.39 -11.55
C GLN A 167 15.54 -24.88 -11.40
N HIS A 168 14.76 -24.26 -10.49
CA HIS A 168 13.34 -24.55 -10.34
C HIS A 168 12.53 -24.16 -11.59
N VAL A 169 12.78 -22.98 -12.16
CA VAL A 169 12.10 -22.53 -13.38
C VAL A 169 12.38 -23.51 -14.53
N SER A 170 13.63 -23.91 -14.76
CA SER A 170 13.95 -24.86 -15.83
C SER A 170 13.29 -26.23 -15.63
N ARG A 171 13.18 -26.72 -14.38
CA ARG A 171 12.46 -27.97 -14.11
C ARG A 171 10.95 -27.84 -14.35
N LEU A 172 10.37 -26.67 -14.06
CA LEU A 172 8.96 -26.41 -14.35
C LEU A 172 8.70 -26.39 -15.85
N GLU A 173 9.59 -25.76 -16.63
CA GLU A 173 9.51 -25.78 -18.10
C GLU A 173 9.54 -27.22 -18.64
N GLU A 174 10.46 -28.07 -18.16
CA GLU A 174 10.50 -29.50 -18.53
C GLU A 174 9.20 -30.25 -18.17
N TYR A 175 8.62 -30.02 -16.98
CA TYR A 175 7.37 -30.68 -16.59
C TYR A 175 6.17 -30.21 -17.41
N ILE A 176 6.13 -28.92 -17.77
CA ILE A 176 5.09 -28.36 -18.64
C ILE A 176 5.19 -28.97 -20.04
N GLU A 177 6.41 -29.09 -20.61
CA GLU A 177 6.62 -29.71 -21.92
C GLU A 177 6.21 -31.20 -21.93
N MET A 178 6.38 -31.90 -20.81
CA MET A 178 5.95 -33.29 -20.65
C MET A 178 4.45 -33.45 -20.35
N GLY A 179 3.71 -32.37 -20.12
CA GLY A 179 2.29 -32.40 -19.71
C GLY A 179 2.07 -33.01 -18.32
N ASP A 180 3.09 -33.00 -17.45
CA ASP A 180 3.04 -33.57 -16.10
C ASP A 180 2.69 -32.47 -15.08
N GLU A 181 1.42 -32.08 -15.06
CA GLU A 181 0.90 -31.00 -14.21
C GLU A 181 1.10 -31.30 -12.70
N GLU A 182 1.06 -32.57 -12.31
CA GLU A 182 1.24 -33.00 -10.91
C GLU A 182 2.67 -32.70 -10.43
N LYS A 183 3.69 -33.04 -11.24
CA LYS A 183 5.09 -32.72 -10.92
C LYS A 183 5.40 -31.24 -10.97
N ALA A 184 4.78 -30.49 -11.88
CA ALA A 184 4.92 -29.03 -11.94
C ALA A 184 4.36 -28.39 -10.65
N CYS A 185 3.18 -28.80 -10.20
CA CYS A 185 2.58 -28.32 -8.97
C CYS A 185 3.43 -28.67 -7.73
N ALA A 186 3.85 -29.93 -7.60
CA ALA A 186 4.68 -30.39 -6.48
C ALA A 186 6.02 -29.63 -6.39
N THR A 187 6.65 -29.36 -7.54
CA THR A 187 7.91 -28.60 -7.61
C THR A 187 7.71 -27.14 -7.18
N THR A 188 6.59 -26.54 -7.55
CA THR A 188 6.25 -25.16 -7.18
C THR A 188 6.00 -25.04 -5.68
N LEU A 189 5.25 -25.97 -5.09
CA LEU A 189 5.00 -26.02 -3.65
C LEU A 189 6.30 -26.19 -2.84
N ALA A 190 7.20 -27.06 -3.30
CA ALA A 190 8.50 -27.25 -2.67
C ALA A 190 9.36 -25.96 -2.70
N ALA A 191 9.34 -25.23 -3.82
CA ALA A 191 10.06 -23.96 -3.93
C ALA A 191 9.50 -22.89 -2.98
N LEU A 192 8.17 -22.79 -2.87
CA LEU A 192 7.51 -21.86 -1.94
C LEU A 192 7.83 -22.19 -0.47
N ALA A 193 7.86 -23.47 -0.10
CA ALA A 193 8.24 -23.91 1.24
C ALA A 193 9.70 -23.52 1.57
N ALA A 194 10.63 -23.71 0.64
CA ALA A 194 12.03 -23.31 0.81
C ALA A 194 12.20 -21.78 0.99
N VAL A 195 11.42 -20.98 0.27
CA VAL A 195 11.39 -19.51 0.47
C VAL A 195 10.85 -19.15 1.86
N GLY A 196 9.84 -19.87 2.35
CA GLY A 196 9.30 -19.73 3.70
C GLY A 196 10.37 -19.92 4.79
N GLU A 197 11.14 -21.03 4.73
CA GLU A 197 12.20 -21.33 5.70
C GLU A 197 13.31 -20.26 5.74
N ILE A 198 13.61 -19.64 4.59
CA ILE A 198 14.61 -18.57 4.50
C ILE A 198 14.13 -17.30 5.21
N ASN A 199 12.83 -17.03 5.19
CA ASN A 199 12.23 -15.88 5.85
C ASN A 199 12.11 -16.08 7.37
N GLU A 200 11.77 -17.28 7.83
CA GLU A 200 11.68 -17.59 9.27
C GLU A 200 13.03 -17.48 9.98
N LYS A 201 14.13 -17.90 9.33
CA LYS A 201 15.50 -17.77 9.89
C LYS A 201 16.00 -16.32 10.00
N LYS A 202 15.21 -15.32 9.56
CA LYS A 202 15.53 -13.89 9.65
C LYS A 202 14.72 -13.14 10.72
N ALA A 203 13.67 -13.76 11.27
CA ALA A 203 12.84 -13.20 12.35
C ALA A 203 13.42 -13.57 13.72
#